data_AF-A0A2W5VCE1-F1
#
_entry.id   AF-A0A2W5VCE1-F1
#
_cell.length_a   1.000
_cell.length_b   1.000
_cell.length_c   1.000
_cell.angle_alpha   90.00
_cell.angle_beta   90.00
_cell.angle_gamma   90.00
#
_symmetry.space_group_name_H-M   'P 1'
#
loop_
_entity.id
_entity.type
_entity.pdbx_description
1 polymer ?
#
loop_
_entity_poly.entity_id
_entity_poly.type
_entity_poly.pdbx_seq_one_letter_code
_entity_poly.pdbx_strand_id
1 'polypeptide(L)'
;MCPAILDVNSGEVFFPPQLRNASALILDAGNANVETLNYRKDSRLLIVFGTPNEDARRAGMSYYLWQSDKLSLIRFVPTAKVCGTH
;
A
#
# COMPACT_ATOMS: atom_id res chain seq x y z
N MET A 1 10.20 -10.92 5.77
CA MET A 1 9.86 -9.91 6.79
C MET A 1 8.34 -9.88 6.90
N CYS A 2 7.76 -9.89 8.10
CA CYS A 2 6.30 -9.77 8.27
C CYS A 2 5.95 -8.30 8.50
N PRO A 3 5.33 -7.60 7.54
CA PRO A 3 4.97 -6.20 7.74
C PRO A 3 3.84 -6.09 8.77
N ALA A 4 3.88 -5.01 9.54
CA ALA A 4 2.87 -4.69 10.56
C ALA A 4 2.44 -3.23 10.43
N ILE A 5 1.22 -2.93 10.85
CA ILE A 5 0.67 -1.58 10.96
C ILE A 5 0.64 -1.20 12.44
N LEU A 6 1.24 -0.07 12.79
CA LEU A 6 1.16 0.52 14.13
C LEU A 6 0.11 1.64 14.12
N ASP A 7 -0.90 1.54 14.99
CA ASP A 7 -1.77 2.68 15.27
C ASP A 7 -1.02 3.64 16.21
N VAL A 8 -0.75 4.85 15.73
CA VAL A 8 0.02 5.86 16.48
C VAL A 8 -0.73 6.45 17.67
N ASN A 9 -2.06 6.32 17.72
CA ASN A 9 -2.87 6.86 18.81
C ASN A 9 -2.99 5.84 19.95
N SER A 10 -3.19 4.56 19.64
CA SER A 10 -3.33 3.50 20.65
C SER A 10 -2.02 2.77 20.96
N GLY A 11 -1.03 2.82 20.06
CA GLY A 11 0.20 2.03 20.16
C GLY A 11 0.03 0.56 19.79
N GLU A 12 -1.16 0.15 19.33
CA GLU A 12 -1.45 -1.24 18.96
C GLU A 12 -0.83 -1.63 17.62
N VAL A 13 -0.39 -2.88 17.53
CA VAL A 13 0.28 -3.43 16.35
C VAL A 13 -0.61 -4.49 15.70
N PHE A 14 -0.81 -4.37 14.38
CA PHE A 14 -1.67 -5.25 13.59
C PHE A 14 -0.89 -5.92 12.46
N PHE A 15 -1.16 -7.21 12.25
CA PHE A 15 -0.57 -8.02 11.19
C PHE A 15 -1.64 -8.43 10.17
N PRO A 16 -1.98 -7.56 9.20
CA PRO A 16 -3.07 -7.83 8.28
C PRO A 16 -2.73 -8.99 7.33
N PRO A 17 -3.56 -10.06 7.25
CA PRO A 17 -3.27 -11.22 6.41
C PRO A 17 -3.28 -10.90 4.90
N GLN A 18 -3.79 -9.73 4.51
CA GLN A 18 -3.78 -9.21 3.15
C GLN A 18 -2.40 -8.68 2.74
N LEU A 19 -1.49 -8.43 3.69
CA LEU A 19 -0.13 -7.94 3.47
C LEU A 19 0.86 -8.79 4.27
N ARG A 20 1.25 -9.94 3.71
CA ARG A 20 2.20 -10.90 4.29
C ARG A 20 3.64 -10.66 3.84
N ASN A 21 3.81 -10.15 2.63
CA ASN A 21 5.11 -9.73 2.11
C ASN A 21 5.01 -8.30 1.60
N ALA A 22 5.96 -7.46 2.02
CA ALA A 22 6.15 -6.11 1.53
C ALA A 22 7.64 -5.88 1.32
N SER A 23 8.00 -5.50 0.10
CA SER A 23 9.32 -4.96 -0.21
C SER A 23 9.18 -3.45 -0.32
N ALA A 24 9.84 -2.73 0.59
CA ALA A 24 9.96 -1.29 0.46
C ALA A 24 10.99 -1.01 -0.62
N LEU A 25 10.52 -0.66 -1.82
CA LEU A 25 11.35 0.04 -2.78
C LEU A 25 11.20 1.52 -2.49
N ILE A 26 12.25 2.16 -1.98
CA ILE A 26 12.35 3.61 -2.10
C ILE A 26 12.51 3.86 -3.59
N LEU A 27 11.39 4.12 -4.27
CA LEU A 27 11.44 4.71 -5.59
C LEU A 27 12.11 6.05 -5.37
N ASP A 28 13.34 6.17 -5.85
CA ASP A 28 13.96 7.47 -6.10
C ASP A 28 13.09 8.13 -7.17
N ALA A 29 11.98 8.70 -6.71
CA ALA A 29 11.10 9.53 -7.49
C ALA A 29 11.95 10.77 -7.76
N GLY A 30 12.79 10.72 -8.81
CA GLY A 30 13.83 11.72 -9.02
C GLY A 30 13.28 13.13 -8.87
N ASN A 31 13.97 14.00 -8.11
CA ASN A 31 13.51 15.34 -7.74
C ASN A 31 12.01 15.47 -7.37
N ALA A 32 11.32 14.39 -6.99
CA ALA A 32 10.02 14.46 -6.37
C ALA A 32 10.30 15.02 -4.98
N ASN A 33 10.20 16.34 -4.91
CA ASN A 33 10.33 17.10 -3.70
C ASN A 33 9.48 16.37 -2.64
N VAL A 34 10.14 15.76 -1.65
CA VAL A 34 9.49 14.89 -0.64
C VAL A 34 8.39 15.67 0.09
N GLU A 35 8.46 17.01 0.03
CA GLU A 35 7.45 17.99 0.43
C GLU A 35 6.09 17.88 -0.32
N THR A 36 6.03 17.19 -1.47
CA THR A 36 4.80 17.04 -2.26
C THR A 36 3.98 15.80 -1.89
N LEU A 37 4.59 14.82 -1.20
CA LEU A 37 3.87 13.68 -0.62
C LEU A 37 3.22 14.10 0.69
N ASN A 38 2.12 14.83 0.58
CA ASN A 38 1.31 15.25 1.71
C ASN A 38 0.52 14.05 2.25
N TYR A 39 1.11 13.33 3.21
CA TYR A 39 0.42 12.28 3.94
C TYR A 39 -0.48 12.90 5.01
N ARG A 40 -1.79 12.69 4.87
CA ARG A 40 -2.74 12.99 5.94
C ARG A 40 -2.55 11.99 7.09
N LYS A 41 -2.31 12.49 8.31
CA LYS A 41 -2.21 11.65 9.52
C LYS A 41 -3.48 10.85 9.79
N ASP A 42 -4.62 11.34 9.34
CA ASP A 42 -5.93 10.68 9.43
C ASP A 42 -6.30 9.87 8.18
N SER A 43 -5.36 9.71 7.23
CA SER A 43 -5.55 8.83 6.09
C SER A 43 -5.66 7.38 6.54
N ARG A 44 -6.71 6.72 6.06
CA ARG A 44 -6.91 5.27 6.21
C ARG A 44 -6.60 4.51 4.92
N LEU A 45 -6.04 5.18 3.92
CA LEU A 45 -5.78 4.59 2.61
C LEU A 45 -4.34 4.08 2.52
N LEU A 46 -4.18 2.79 2.24
CA LEU A 46 -2.92 2.17 1.89
C LEU A 46 -2.92 1.79 0.40
N ILE A 47 -1.94 2.28 -0.35
CA ILE A 47 -1.73 1.91 -1.75
C ILE A 47 -0.54 0.97 -1.83
N VAL A 48 -0.74 -0.22 -2.40
CA VAL A 48 0.31 -1.21 -2.64
C VAL A 48 0.49 -1.37 -4.14
N PHE A 49 1.70 -1.09 -4.62
CA PHE A 49 2.08 -1.27 -6.02
C PHE A 49 2.97 -2.51 -6.18
N GLY A 50 2.77 -3.28 -7.25
CA GLY A 50 3.53 -4.50 -7.56
C GLY A 50 2.70 -5.77 -7.45
N THR A 51 3.24 -6.83 -6.86
CA THR A 51 2.58 -8.13 -6.67
C THR A 51 2.36 -8.40 -5.17
N PRO A 52 1.22 -7.97 -4.59
CA PRO A 52 0.93 -8.20 -3.18
C PRO A 52 1.02 -9.70 -2.85
N ASN A 53 1.81 -10.04 -1.83
CA ASN A 53 2.04 -11.43 -1.41
C ASN A 53 2.54 -12.36 -2.53
N GLU A 54 3.26 -11.81 -3.51
CA GLU A 54 3.77 -12.55 -4.67
C GLU A 54 2.67 -13.22 -5.52
N ASP A 55 1.42 -12.77 -5.39
CA ASP A 55 0.33 -13.25 -6.23
C ASP A 55 0.34 -12.51 -7.58
N ALA A 56 0.85 -13.19 -8.61
CA ALA A 56 0.93 -12.65 -9.97
C ALA A 56 -0.43 -12.23 -10.54
N ARG A 57 -1.54 -12.83 -10.08
CA ARG A 57 -2.91 -12.43 -10.52
C ARG A 57 -3.33 -11.07 -9.96
N ARG A 58 -2.63 -10.61 -8.93
CA ARG A 58 -2.85 -9.32 -8.26
C ARG A 58 -1.78 -8.29 -8.61
N ALA A 59 -1.00 -8.56 -9.66
CA ALA A 59 -0.02 -7.61 -10.19
C ALA A 59 -0.71 -6.30 -10.61
N GLY A 60 -0.32 -5.20 -9.98
CA GLY A 60 -0.84 -3.86 -10.29
C GLY A 60 -0.86 -2.96 -9.06
N MET A 61 -1.87 -2.10 -8.99
CA MET A 61 -2.07 -1.15 -7.90
C MET A 61 -3.32 -1.54 -7.08
N SER A 62 -3.12 -1.88 -5.81
CA SER A 62 -4.18 -2.21 -4.87
C SER A 62 -4.40 -1.07 -3.88
N TYR A 63 -5.65 -0.67 -3.69
CA TYR A 63 -6.07 0.35 -2.74
C TYR A 63 -6.81 -0.32 -1.60
N TYR A 64 -6.29 -0.19 -0.39
CA TYR A 64 -6.87 -0.76 0.81
C TYR A 64 -7.35 0.35 1.75
N LEU A 65 -8.55 0.18 2.27
CA LEU A 65 -9.04 0.95 3.40
C LEU A 65 -8.70 0.23 4.70
N TRP A 66 -8.02 0.92 5.61
CA TRP A 66 -7.82 0.51 6.99
C TRP A 66 -9.05 0.86 7.82
N GLN A 67 -9.76 -0.14 8.31
CA GLN A 67 -10.91 0.07 9.17
C GLN A 67 -11.06 -1.09 10.14
N SER A 68 -11.26 -0.76 11.41
CA SER A 68 -11.51 -1.73 12.48
C SER A 68 -10.53 -2.90 12.39
N ASP A 69 -9.23 -2.61 12.51
CA ASP A 69 -8.13 -3.59 12.47
C ASP A 69 -7.89 -4.38 11.16
N LYS A 70 -8.57 -4.03 10.06
CA LYS A 70 -8.48 -4.78 8.79
C LYS A 70 -8.18 -3.89 7.59
N LEU A 71 -7.45 -4.47 6.65
CA LEU A 71 -7.30 -3.94 5.29
C LEU A 71 -8.37 -4.53 4.37
N SER A 72 -9.28 -3.67 3.91
CA SER A 72 -10.30 -4.02 2.92
C SER A 72 -9.89 -3.49 1.55
N LEU A 73 -9.79 -4.36 0.55
CA LEU A 73 -9.50 -3.95 -0.83
C LEU A 73 -10.72 -3.19 -1.39
N ILE A 74 -10.56 -1.89 -1.66
CA ILE A 74 -11.63 -1.05 -2.20
C ILE A 74 -11.48 -0.78 -3.71
N ARG A 75 -10.26 -0.94 -4.25
CA ARG A 75 -9.99 -0.81 -5.69
C ARG A 75 -8.75 -1.59 -6.09
N PHE A 76 -8.78 -2.18 -7.28
CA PHE A 76 -7.63 -2.80 -7.92
C PHE A 76 -7.49 -2.32 -9.38
N VAL A 77 -6.26 -1.95 -9.76
CA VAL A 77 -5.91 -1.58 -11.13
C VAL A 77 -4.82 -2.54 -11.62
N PRO A 78 -5.08 -3.42 -12.60
CA PRO A 78 -4.09 -4.36 -13.12
C PRO A 78 -2.89 -3.65 -13.75
N THR A 79 -1.68 -4.24 -13.67
CA THR A 79 -0.45 -3.67 -14.25
C THR A 79 -0.62 -3.22 -15.71
N ALA A 80 -1.32 -3.99 -16.53
CA ALA A 80 -1.59 -3.63 -17.94
C ALA A 80 -2.32 -2.29 -18.11
N LYS A 81 -3.16 -1.91 -17.13
CA LYS A 81 -3.85 -0.61 -17.11
C LYS A 81 -3.04 0.49 -16.44
N VAL A 82 -2.10 0.15 -15.55
CA VAL A 82 -1.22 1.14 -14.91
C VAL A 82 -0.09 1.56 -15.86
N CYS A 83 0.50 0.61 -16.58
CA CYS A 83 1.62 0.84 -17.50
C CYS A 83 1.19 1.07 -18.96
N GLY A 84 -0.12 1.04 -19.24
CA GLY A 84 -0.65 1.30 -20.58
C GLY A 84 -0.39 2.75 -20.98
N THR A 85 0.59 2.95 -21.86
CA THR A 85 0.81 4.18 -22.62
C THR A 85 -0.42 4.50 -23.45
N HIS A 86 -0.92 5.73 -23.33
CA HIS A 86 -1.73 6.36 -24.38
C HIS A 86 -0.90 6.56 -25.65
#